data_AF-A0A349M6Z8-F1
#
_entry.id   AF-A0A349M6Z8-F1
#
_cell.length_a   1.000
_cell.length_b   1.000
_cell.length_c   1.000
_cell.angle_alpha   90.00
_cell.angle_beta   90.00
_cell.angle_gamma   90.00
#
_symmetry.space_group_name_H-M   'P 1'
#
loop_
_entity.id
_entity.type
_entity.pdbx_description
1 polymer ?
#
loop_
_entity_poly.entity_id
_entity_poly.type
_entity_poly.pdbx_seq_one_letter_code
_entity_poly.pdbx_strand_id
1 'polypeptide(L)' 'MSGNRGCLANSLLFMVVVFIPVIGHIIETVMVFEDEHSPVGTILWLLVIWSTPVLGPLLYLLFGQHGRRGRVMFGQPSQA' A
#
# COMPACT_ATOMS: atom_id res chain seq x y z
N MET A 1 29.48 -28.89 0.45
CA MET A 1 29.39 -27.50 0.94
C MET A 1 28.03 -26.92 0.56
N SER A 2 26.99 -27.16 1.37
CA SER A 2 25.58 -26.81 1.09
C SER A 2 24.93 -26.03 2.25
N GLY A 3 25.69 -25.17 2.94
CA GLY A 3 25.20 -24.38 4.08
C GLY A 3 24.94 -22.90 3.76
N ASN A 4 25.52 -22.35 2.69
CA ASN A 4 25.55 -20.90 2.47
C ASN A 4 24.34 -20.34 1.67
N ARG A 5 23.72 -21.17 0.81
CA ARG A 5 22.61 -20.73 -0.06
C ARG A 5 21.31 -20.51 0.73
N GLY A 6 21.05 -21.35 1.74
CA GLY A 6 19.87 -21.20 2.61
C GLY A 6 19.96 -19.97 3.51
N CYS A 7 21.16 -19.64 4.01
CA CYS A 7 21.38 -18.46 4.83
C CYS A 7 21.15 -17.16 4.05
N LEU A 8 21.73 -17.03 2.85
CA LEU A 8 21.51 -15.87 2.00
C LEU A 8 20.04 -15.74 1.58
N ALA A 9 19.41 -16.84 1.16
CA ALA A 9 18.00 -16.82 0.77
C ALA A 9 17.08 -16.41 1.93
N ASN A 10 17.34 -16.91 3.14
CA ASN A 10 16.52 -16.57 4.31
C ASN A 10 16.71 -15.11 4.74
N SER A 11 17.95 -14.59 4.72
CA SER A 11 18.24 -13.19 5.00
C SER A 11 17.60 -12.24 3.98
N LEU A 12 17.63 -12.60 2.69
CA LEU A 12 16.95 -11.85 1.63
C LEU A 12 15.43 -11.90 1.79
N LEU A 13 14.85 -13.08 2.06
CA LEU A 13 13.42 -13.22 2.32
C LEU A 13 12.99 -12.37 3.53
N PHE A 14 13.76 -12.40 4.61
CA PHE A 14 13.50 -11.58 5.79
C PHE A 14 13.52 -10.08 5.46
N MET A 15 14.54 -9.63 4.74
CA MET A 15 14.65 -8.23 4.32
C MET A 15 13.43 -7.81 3.50
N VAL A 16 13.03 -8.62 2.51
CA VAL A 16 11.90 -8.34 1.61
C VAL A 16 10.58 -8.34 2.37
N VAL A 17 10.33 -9.36 3.20
CA VAL A 17 9.08 -9.49 3.97
C VAL A 17 8.93 -8.38 5.00
N VAL A 18 10.01 -7.78 5.49
CA VAL A 18 9.96 -6.64 6.40
C VAL A 18 9.89 -5.31 5.66
N PHE A 19 10.73 -5.09 4.64
CA PHE A 19 10.79 -3.80 3.94
C PHE A 19 9.56 -3.53 3.09
N ILE A 20 9.01 -4.53 2.39
CA ILE A 20 7.87 -4.33 1.50
C ILE A 20 6.64 -3.81 2.27
N PRO A 21 6.21 -4.43 3.40
CA PRO A 21 5.10 -3.91 4.18
C PRO A 21 5.39 -2.54 4.77
N VAL A 22 6.62 -2.26 5.21
CA VAL A 22 6.98 -0.95 5.78
C VAL A 22 6.84 0.15 4.73
N ILE A 23 7.39 -0.04 3.52
CA ILE A 23 7.26 0.93 2.43
C ILE A 23 5.79 1.04 2.00
N GLY A 24 5.09 -0.09 1.88
CA GLY A 24 3.67 -0.14 1.55
C GLY A 24 2.84 0.68 2.52
N HIS A 25 3.06 0.50 3.82
CA HIS A 25 2.41 1.27 4.88
C HIS A 25 2.62 2.77 4.73
N ILE A 26 3.86 3.22 4.48
CA ILE A 26 4.15 4.65 4.33
C ILE A 26 3.35 5.25 3.17
N ILE A 27 3.39 4.60 2.00
CA ILE A 27 2.67 5.05 0.79
C ILE A 27 1.15 5.06 1.04
N GLU A 28 0.64 4.00 1.66
CA GLU A 28 -0.78 3.87 2.01
C GLU A 28 -1.25 4.97 2.96
N THR A 29 -0.50 5.27 4.03
CA THR A 29 -0.85 6.40 4.91
C THR A 29 -0.93 7.71 4.14
N VAL A 30 0.07 7.98 3.29
CA VAL A 30 0.07 9.20 2.48
C VAL A 30 -1.13 9.23 1.54
N MET A 31 -1.45 8.12 0.86
CA MET A 31 -2.63 8.05 0.00
C MET A 31 -3.96 8.23 0.75
N VAL A 32 -4.10 7.64 1.94
CA VAL A 32 -5.28 7.78 2.81
C VAL A 32 -5.48 9.23 3.27
N PHE A 33 -4.39 9.97 3.48
CA PHE A 33 -4.45 11.40 3.82
C PHE A 33 -4.73 12.30 2.61
N GLU A 34 -4.25 11.93 1.41
CA GLU A 34 -4.52 12.67 0.18
C GLU A 34 -5.94 12.46 -0.35
N ASP A 35 -6.53 11.29 -0.13
CA ASP A 35 -7.90 11.05 -0.54
C ASP A 35 -8.85 11.85 0.39
N GLU A 36 -9.79 12.58 -0.21
CA GLU A 36 -10.82 13.37 0.49
C GLU A 36 -11.87 12.46 1.19
N HIS A 37 -11.41 11.48 1.98
CA HIS A 37 -12.29 10.67 2.80
C HIS A 37 -12.86 11.51 3.95
N SER A 38 -14.07 11.14 4.40
CA SER A 38 -14.54 11.64 5.69
C SER A 38 -13.56 11.18 6.79
N PRO A 39 -13.39 11.95 7.88
CA PRO A 39 -12.43 11.61 8.95
C PRO A 39 -12.67 10.21 9.54
N VAL A 40 -13.92 9.73 9.52
CA VAL A 40 -14.29 8.38 9.94
C VAL A 40 -13.81 7.32 8.95
N GLY A 41 -13.89 7.60 7.65
CA GLY A 41 -13.40 6.72 6.58
C GLY A 41 -11.88 6.57 6.61
N THR A 42 -11.15 7.66 6.84
CA THR A 42 -9.68 7.67 7.02
C THR A 42 -9.28 6.76 8.19
N ILE A 43 -9.94 6.89 9.35
CA ILE A 43 -9.64 6.09 10.55
C ILE A 43 -9.93 4.60 10.32
N LEU A 44 -11.04 4.27 9.67
CA LEU A 44 -11.39 2.88 9.32
C LEU A 44 -10.36 2.25 8.38
N TRP A 45 -9.91 2.99 7.37
CA TRP A 45 -8.87 2.51 6.46
C TRP A 45 -7.52 2.33 7.16
N LEU A 46 -7.12 3.30 7.99
CA LEU A 46 -5.95 3.17 8.85
C LEU A 46 -6.01 1.90 9.72
N LEU A 47 -7.16 1.62 10.36
CA LEU A 47 -7.34 0.41 11.17
C LEU A 47 -7.21 -0.88 10.34
N VAL A 48 -7.80 -0.93 9.14
CA VAL A 48 -7.70 -2.10 8.26
C VAL A 48 -6.25 -2.33 7.83
N ILE A 49 -5.58 -1.27 7.37
CA ILE A 49 -4.19 -1.30 6.91
C ILE A 49 -3.26 -1.74 8.06
N TRP A 50 -3.44 -1.18 9.26
CA TRP A 50 -2.64 -1.53 10.44
C TRP A 50 -2.93 -2.92 11.01
N SER A 51 -4.16 -3.43 10.89
CA SER A 51 -4.49 -4.78 11.34
C SER A 51 -3.85 -5.87 10.47
N THR A 52 -3.63 -5.56 9.19
CA THR A 52 -3.21 -6.55 8.21
C THR A 52 -2.12 -5.96 7.29
N PRO A 53 -0.83 -6.02 7.67
CA PRO A 53 0.24 -5.30 6.98
C PRO A 53 0.51 -5.78 5.55
N VAL A 54 0.03 -6.97 5.19
CA VAL A 54 0.21 -7.55 3.84
C VAL A 54 -1.05 -7.40 2.98
N LEU A 55 -2.23 -7.74 3.52
CA LEU A 55 -3.49 -7.70 2.76
C LEU A 55 -4.18 -6.33 2.85
N GLY A 56 -3.95 -5.55 3.90
CA GLY A 56 -4.53 -4.24 4.12
C GLY A 56 -4.23 -3.28 2.96
N PRO A 57 -2.97 -3.14 2.54
CA PRO A 57 -2.62 -2.34 1.36
C PRO A 57 -3.28 -2.82 0.06
N LEU A 58 -3.33 -4.14 -0.15
CA LEU A 58 -4.01 -4.70 -1.33
C LEU A 58 -5.51 -4.38 -1.32
N LEU A 59 -6.15 -4.45 -0.16
CA LEU A 59 -7.56 -4.11 0.01
C LEU A 59 -7.81 -2.60 -0.19
N TYR A 60 -6.91 -1.74 0.28
CA TYR A 60 -7.00 -0.29 0.06
C TYR A 60 -6.88 0.09 -1.41
N LEU A 61 -5.93 -0.51 -2.13
CA LEU A 61 -5.81 -0.27 -3.57
C LEU A 61 -7.04 -0.75 -4.34
N LEU A 62 -7.63 -1.90 -3.97
CA LEU A 62 -8.80 -2.45 -4.67
C LEU A 62 -10.12 -1.72 -4.34
N PHE A 63 -10.32 -1.37 -3.06
CA PHE A 63 -11.61 -0.90 -2.53
C PHE A 63 -11.53 0.47 -1.83
N GLY A 64 -10.36 0.97 -1.47
CA GLY A 64 -10.19 2.27 -0.81
C GLY A 64 -10.20 3.46 -1.76
N GLN A 65 -9.75 3.23 -3.00
CA GLN A 65 -9.64 4.27 -4.05
C GLN A 65 -10.97 4.69 -4.70
N HIS A 66 -12.13 4.43 -4.09
CA HIS A 66 -13.44 4.78 -4.66
C HIS A 66 -13.60 6.28 -4.99
N GLY A 67 -12.86 7.19 -4.34
CA GLY A 67 -12.82 8.63 -4.67
C GLY A 67 -11.86 9.01 -5.80
N ARG A 68 -10.78 8.24 -6.02
CA ARG A 68 -9.76 8.49 -7.06
C ARG A 68 -10.12 7.91 -8.43
N ARG A 69 -11.19 7.12 -8.51
CA ARG A 69 -11.68 6.46 -9.73
C ARG A 69 -12.04 7.42 -10.88
N GLY A 70 -12.14 8.72 -10.61
CA GLY A 70 -12.35 9.78 -11.61
C GLY A 70 -11.09 10.44 -12.17
N ARG A 71 -9.87 10.15 -11.64
CA ARG A 71 -8.63 10.88 -12.03
C ARG A 71 -7.53 10.00 -12.60
N VAL A 72 -7.87 8.86 -13.20
CA VAL A 72 -7.00 8.23 -14.20
C VAL A 72 -7.15 9.00 -15.52
N MET A 73 -6.54 10.17 -15.60
CA MET A 73 -6.41 10.94 -16.85
C MET A 73 -5.41 10.23 -17.78
N PHE A 74 -5.82 9.10 -18.35
CA PHE A 74 -5.18 8.58 -19.54
C PHE A 74 -5.76 9.33 -20.76
N GLY A 75 -5.09 10.41 -21.15
CA GLY A 75 -5.30 11.04 -22.47
C GLY A 75 -6.36 12.13 -22.59
N GLN A 76 -6.73 12.87 -21.53
CA GLN A 76 -7.56 14.06 -21.73
C GLN A 76 -6.69 15.24 -22.21
N PRO A 77 -6.93 15.81 -23.40
CA PRO A 77 -6.29 17.06 -23.80
C PRO A 77 -6.77 18.16 -22.87
N SER A 78 -5.82 18.97 -22.39
CA SER A 78 -6.08 20.21 -21.66
C SER A 78 -7.01 21.10 -22.49
N GLN A 79 -8.30 21.13 -22.17
CA GLN A 79 -9.18 22.16 -22.68
C GLN A 79 -9.14 23.33 -21.70
N ALA A 80 -8.63 24.44 -22.24
CA ALA A 80 -8.50 25.75 -21.63
C ALA A 80 -9.85 26.40 -21.37
#